data_AF-A1RZQ4-F1
#
_entry.id   AF-A1RZQ4-F1
#
_cell.length_a   1.000
_cell.length_b   1.000
_cell.length_c   1.000
_cell.angle_alpha   90.00
_cell.angle_beta   90.00
_cell.angle_gamma   90.00
#
_symmetry.space_group_name_H-M   'P 1'
#
loop_
_entity.id
_entity.type
_entity.pdbx_description
1 polymer ?
#
loop_
_entity_poly.entity_id
_entity_poly.type
_entity_poly.pdbx_seq_one_letter_code
_entity_poly.pdbx_strand_id
1 'polypeptide(L)'
;MSAPRLSEKEILDWGARIGVSARVENLKGSQIENLIASLDSFEGREALLVTAAFAQRQAQRLGTGRSTARLVTQALLDVYEKGGGKEEARKLLGFAKWVYEATAGSRPHVRPEQVTLESLLKAMVGAR
;
A
#
# COMPACT_ATOMS: atom_id res chain seq x y z
N MET A 1 -21.46 -3.06 -18.27
CA MET A 1 -20.14 -2.48 -18.59
C MET A 1 -19.25 -2.72 -17.38
N SER A 2 -18.18 -3.51 -17.49
CA SER A 2 -17.20 -3.64 -16.39
C SER A 2 -16.50 -2.30 -16.20
N ALA A 3 -16.34 -1.85 -14.96
CA ALA A 3 -15.53 -0.69 -14.64
C ALA A 3 -14.09 -0.89 -15.18
N PRO A 4 -13.42 0.17 -15.65
CA PRO A 4 -12.05 0.06 -16.12
C PRO A 4 -11.14 -0.40 -14.97
N ARG A 5 -10.26 -1.35 -15.26
CA ARG A 5 -9.20 -1.75 -14.32
C ARG A 5 -8.34 -0.55 -13.96
N LEU A 6 -7.77 -0.57 -12.75
CA LEU A 6 -6.77 0.42 -12.36
C LEU A 6 -5.63 0.44 -13.38
N SER A 7 -5.23 1.65 -13.75
CA SER A 7 -4.00 1.88 -14.51
C SER A 7 -2.77 1.53 -13.65
N GLU A 8 -1.66 1.21 -14.31
CA GLU A 8 -0.38 0.97 -13.63
C GLU A 8 0.03 2.19 -12.77
N LYS A 9 -0.25 3.41 -13.25
CA LYS A 9 0.01 4.63 -12.49
C LYS A 9 -0.78 4.68 -11.18
N GLU A 10 -2.08 4.34 -11.19
CA GLU A 10 -2.89 4.32 -9.97
C GLU A 10 -2.40 3.26 -8.98
N ILE A 11 -1.97 2.09 -9.47
CA ILE A 11 -1.37 1.03 -8.65
C ILE A 11 -0.11 1.56 -7.94
N LEU A 12 0.76 2.25 -8.67
CA LEU A 12 1.99 2.81 -8.13
C LEU A 12 1.73 3.99 -7.19
N ASP A 13 0.75 4.84 -7.49
CA ASP A 13 0.32 5.92 -6.58
C ASP A 13 -0.20 5.35 -5.26
N TRP A 14 -1.03 4.29 -5.30
CA TRP A 14 -1.45 3.59 -4.09
C TRP A 14 -0.26 3.02 -3.31
N GLY A 15 0.66 2.35 -4.00
CA GLY A 15 1.88 1.82 -3.37
C GLY A 15 2.70 2.93 -2.69
N ALA A 16 2.85 4.08 -3.33
CA ALA A 16 3.56 5.23 -2.77
C ALA A 16 2.90 5.75 -1.49
N ARG A 17 1.57 5.93 -1.48
CA ARG A 17 0.81 6.36 -0.30
C ARG A 17 0.99 5.40 0.88
N ILE A 18 0.87 4.10 0.62
CA ILE A 18 1.00 3.06 1.65
C ILE A 18 2.42 3.03 2.21
N GLY A 19 3.44 3.03 1.34
CA GLY A 19 4.84 2.99 1.77
C GLY A 19 5.24 4.20 2.60
N VAL A 20 4.83 5.40 2.19
CA VAL A 20 5.07 6.64 2.95
C VAL A 20 4.30 6.61 4.28
N SER A 21 3.04 6.19 4.29
CA SER A 21 2.25 6.07 5.52
C SER A 21 2.89 5.13 6.52
N ALA A 22 3.35 3.95 6.07
CA ALA A 22 4.03 2.98 6.92
C ALA A 22 5.31 3.55 7.54
N ARG A 23 6.05 4.37 6.78
CA ARG A 23 7.24 5.07 7.25
C ARG A 23 6.90 6.13 8.30
N VAL A 24 5.88 6.94 8.06
CA VAL A 24 5.41 7.97 9.00
C VAL A 24 4.92 7.36 10.32
N GLU A 25 4.18 6.25 10.25
CA GLU A 25 3.67 5.51 11.42
C GLU A 25 4.74 4.61 12.09
N ASN A 26 5.99 4.62 11.59
CA ASN A 26 7.12 3.80 12.08
C ASN A 26 6.79 2.31 12.18
N LEU A 27 6.07 1.79 11.19
CA LEU A 27 5.79 0.36 11.12
C LEU A 27 7.08 -0.43 10.90
N LYS A 28 7.12 -1.66 11.41
CA LYS A 28 8.21 -2.58 11.10
C LYS A 28 8.06 -3.04 9.66
N GLY A 29 9.17 -3.16 8.92
CA GLY A 29 9.14 -3.65 7.52
C GLY A 29 8.43 -4.99 7.38
N SER A 30 8.57 -5.86 8.38
CA SER A 30 7.87 -7.15 8.46
C SER A 30 6.35 -7.03 8.46
N GLN A 31 5.76 -5.89 8.86
CA GLN A 31 4.32 -5.68 8.75
C GLN A 31 3.86 -5.59 7.30
N ILE A 32 4.64 -4.98 6.41
CA ILE A 32 4.34 -4.93 4.97
C ILE A 32 4.54 -6.32 4.34
N GLU A 33 5.60 -7.02 4.75
CA GLU A 33 5.85 -8.40 4.29
C GLU A 33 4.73 -9.35 4.70
N ASN A 34 4.17 -9.19 5.89
CA ASN A 34 3.02 -9.96 6.35
C ASN A 34 1.74 -9.69 5.54
N LEU A 35 1.55 -8.46 5.04
CA LEU A 35 0.43 -8.16 4.12
C LEU A 35 0.59 -8.93 2.81
N ILE A 36 1.80 -8.93 2.26
CA ILE A 36 2.16 -9.67 1.06
C ILE A 36 1.96 -11.18 1.27
N ALA A 37 2.46 -11.73 2.38
CA ALA A 37 2.31 -13.14 2.70
C ALA A 37 0.83 -13.53 2.88
N SER A 38 0.03 -12.65 3.50
CA SER A 38 -1.42 -12.82 3.60
C SER A 38 -2.05 -12.88 2.21
N LEU A 39 -1.71 -11.97 1.30
CA LEU A 39 -2.23 -11.98 -0.08
C LEU A 39 -1.86 -13.28 -0.80
N ASP A 40 -0.62 -13.73 -0.64
CA ASP A 40 -0.10 -14.91 -1.32
C ASP A 40 -0.74 -16.22 -0.79
N SER A 41 -1.24 -16.22 0.45
CA SER A 41 -1.85 -17.39 1.12
C SER A 41 -3.27 -17.76 0.66
N PHE A 42 -3.95 -16.88 -0.09
CA PHE A 42 -5.31 -17.12 -0.57
C PHE A 42 -5.36 -17.06 -2.10
N GLU A 43 -6.30 -17.79 -2.68
CA GLU A 43 -6.54 -17.82 -4.13
C GLU A 43 -7.68 -16.88 -4.53
N GLY A 44 -7.75 -16.58 -5.82
CA GLY A 44 -8.82 -15.78 -6.38
C GLY A 44 -8.77 -14.29 -6.00
N ARG A 45 -9.88 -13.58 -6.26
CA ARG A 45 -10.00 -12.14 -5.99
C ARG A 45 -10.34 -11.87 -4.52
N GLU A 46 -10.87 -12.89 -3.83
CA GLU A 46 -11.20 -12.88 -2.42
C GLU A 46 -9.94 -12.69 -1.55
N ALA A 47 -8.76 -13.08 -2.04
CA ALA A 47 -7.47 -12.82 -1.40
C ALA A 47 -7.28 -11.32 -1.07
N LEU A 48 -7.82 -10.41 -1.88
CA LEU A 48 -7.75 -8.96 -1.65
C LEU A 48 -8.59 -8.56 -0.44
N LEU A 49 -9.81 -9.09 -0.33
CA LEU A 49 -10.71 -8.83 0.80
C LEU A 49 -10.15 -9.39 2.11
N VAL A 50 -9.62 -10.61 2.07
CA VAL A 50 -8.98 -11.23 3.23
C VAL A 50 -7.75 -10.44 3.68
N THR A 51 -6.92 -9.99 2.74
CA THR A 51 -5.74 -9.16 3.06
C THR A 51 -6.14 -7.79 3.61
N ALA A 52 -7.20 -7.17 3.09
CA ALA A 52 -7.74 -5.92 3.62
C ALA A 52 -8.23 -6.09 5.07
N ALA A 53 -8.95 -7.18 5.37
CA ALA A 53 -9.37 -7.52 6.73
C ALA A 53 -8.17 -7.80 7.65
N PHE A 54 -7.16 -8.51 7.15
CA PHE A 54 -5.92 -8.76 7.88
C PHE A 54 -5.20 -7.47 8.27
N ALA A 55 -5.11 -6.50 7.35
CA ALA A 55 -4.51 -5.19 7.62
C ALA A 55 -5.21 -4.47 8.79
N GLN A 56 -6.54 -4.40 8.77
CA GLN A 56 -7.34 -3.80 9.84
C GLN A 56 -7.13 -4.52 11.18
N ARG A 57 -7.16 -5.86 11.17
CA ARG A 57 -6.92 -6.67 12.36
C ARG A 57 -5.52 -6.40 12.94
N GLN A 58 -4.49 -6.31 12.11
CA GLN A 58 -3.12 -6.03 12.59
C GLN A 58 -3.02 -4.65 13.24
N ALA A 59 -3.63 -3.63 12.64
CA ALA A 59 -3.63 -2.28 13.21
C ALA A 59 -4.36 -2.22 14.56
N GLN A 60 -5.51 -2.90 14.67
CA GLN A 60 -6.22 -3.03 15.95
C GLN A 60 -5.39 -3.77 17.00
N ARG A 61 -4.80 -4.91 16.64
CA ARG A 61 -3.99 -5.74 17.54
C ARG A 61 -2.75 -5.02 18.08
N LEU A 62 -2.09 -4.23 17.24
CA LEU A 62 -0.83 -3.56 17.57
C LEU A 62 -1.03 -2.16 18.14
N GLY A 63 -2.23 -1.59 18.05
CA GLY A 63 -2.53 -0.23 18.48
C GLY A 63 -1.87 0.86 17.62
N THR A 64 -1.25 0.52 16.49
CA THR A 64 -0.55 1.42 15.56
C THR A 64 -0.82 1.03 14.11
N GLY A 65 -0.46 1.89 13.15
CA GLY A 65 -0.63 1.60 11.72
C GLY A 65 -2.04 1.76 11.20
N ARG A 66 -2.86 2.58 11.86
CA ARG A 66 -4.28 2.76 11.51
C ARG A 66 -4.44 3.44 10.16
N SER A 67 -3.61 4.45 9.86
CA SER A 67 -3.66 5.14 8.57
C SER A 67 -3.19 4.23 7.44
N THR A 68 -2.11 3.48 7.67
CA THR A 68 -1.59 2.50 6.71
C THR A 68 -2.61 1.40 6.45
N ALA A 69 -3.22 0.82 7.49
CA ALA A 69 -4.25 -0.19 7.32
C ALA A 69 -5.46 0.35 6.55
N ARG A 70 -5.90 1.59 6.82
CA ARG A 70 -6.96 2.24 6.05
C ARG A 70 -6.59 2.38 4.57
N LEU A 71 -5.38 2.85 4.25
CA LEU A 71 -4.92 3.01 2.88
C LEU A 71 -4.81 1.66 2.16
N VAL A 72 -4.28 0.62 2.83
CA VAL A 72 -4.24 -0.75 2.30
C VAL A 72 -5.65 -1.26 2.00
N THR A 73 -6.58 -1.09 2.95
CA THR A 73 -7.98 -1.51 2.76
C THR A 73 -8.62 -0.79 1.58
N GLN A 74 -8.48 0.53 1.49
CA GLN A 74 -9.02 1.32 0.38
C GLN A 74 -8.43 0.86 -0.95
N ALA A 75 -7.11 0.71 -1.04
CA ALA A 75 -6.43 0.29 -2.25
C ALA A 75 -6.89 -1.10 -2.72
N LEU A 76 -6.97 -2.08 -1.82
CA LEU A 76 -7.39 -3.45 -2.16
C LEU A 76 -8.87 -3.53 -2.54
N LEU A 77 -9.73 -2.73 -1.91
CA LEU A 77 -11.13 -2.60 -2.33
C LEU A 77 -11.22 -1.96 -3.72
N ASP A 78 -10.45 -0.92 -3.99
CA ASP A 78 -10.45 -0.23 -5.29
C ASP A 78 -9.98 -1.18 -6.41
N VAL A 79 -8.95 -2.00 -6.16
CA VAL A 79 -8.53 -3.08 -7.08
C VAL A 79 -9.66 -4.09 -7.26
N TYR A 80 -10.31 -4.52 -6.18
CA TYR A 80 -11.38 -5.51 -6.23
C TYR A 80 -12.60 -4.98 -7.02
N GLU A 81 -13.09 -3.79 -6.71
CA GLU A 81 -14.27 -3.18 -7.34
C GLU A 81 -14.06 -2.90 -8.83
N LYS A 82 -12.83 -2.55 -9.23
CA LYS A 82 -12.45 -2.31 -10.63
C LYS A 82 -12.08 -3.59 -11.41
N GLY A 83 -12.39 -4.76 -10.86
CA GLY A 83 -12.20 -6.04 -11.57
C GLY A 83 -10.76 -6.53 -11.63
N GLY A 84 -9.86 -5.95 -10.83
CA GLY A 84 -8.48 -6.42 -10.67
C GLY A 84 -8.40 -7.66 -9.76
N GLY A 85 -7.20 -8.21 -9.65
CA GLY A 85 -6.93 -9.42 -8.89
C GLY A 85 -5.59 -9.40 -8.16
N LYS A 86 -5.11 -10.61 -7.86
CA LYS A 86 -3.95 -10.84 -7.01
C LYS A 86 -2.67 -10.24 -7.60
N GLU A 87 -2.52 -10.25 -8.93
CA GLU A 87 -1.36 -9.66 -9.61
C GLU A 87 -1.26 -8.14 -9.38
N GLU A 88 -2.35 -7.40 -9.59
CA GLU A 88 -2.37 -5.96 -9.35
C GLU A 88 -2.13 -5.63 -7.87
N ALA A 89 -2.76 -6.38 -6.95
CA ALA A 89 -2.54 -6.24 -5.52
C ALA A 89 -1.08 -6.55 -5.12
N ARG A 90 -0.45 -7.55 -5.75
CA ARG A 90 0.94 -7.94 -5.47
C ARG A 90 1.93 -6.87 -5.91
N LYS A 91 1.72 -6.29 -7.10
CA LYS A 91 2.49 -5.13 -7.58
C LYS A 91 2.35 -3.95 -6.63
N LEU A 92 1.12 -3.63 -6.23
CA LEU A 92 0.80 -2.54 -5.31
C LEU A 92 1.54 -2.66 -3.98
N LEU A 93 1.40 -3.80 -3.30
CA LEU A 93 2.05 -4.04 -2.00
C LEU A 93 3.58 -4.19 -2.14
N GLY A 94 4.05 -4.78 -3.24
CA GLY A 94 5.48 -4.86 -3.55
C GLY A 94 6.09 -3.48 -3.72
N PHE A 95 5.42 -2.59 -4.45
CA PHE A 95 5.87 -1.21 -4.61
C PHE A 95 5.79 -0.42 -3.30
N ALA A 96 4.75 -0.65 -2.48
CA ALA A 96 4.66 -0.05 -1.15
C ALA A 96 5.85 -0.43 -0.26
N LYS A 97 6.29 -1.70 -0.30
CA LYS A 97 7.51 -2.16 0.39
C LYS A 97 8.73 -1.38 -0.10
N TRP A 98 8.92 -1.32 -1.42
CA TRP A 98 10.05 -0.60 -2.01
C TRP A 98 10.08 0.87 -1.59
N VAL A 99 8.94 1.57 -1.61
CA VAL A 99 8.84 2.97 -1.16
C VAL A 99 9.14 3.11 0.33
N TYR A 100 8.61 2.21 1.15
CA TYR A 100 8.92 2.20 2.58
C TYR A 100 10.44 2.06 2.79
N GLU A 101 11.12 1.16 2.10
CA GLU A 101 12.57 0.95 2.20
C GLU A 101 13.37 2.15 1.67
N ALA A 102 12.99 2.70 0.52
CA ALA A 102 13.64 3.85 -0.10
C ALA A 102 13.58 5.12 0.77
N THR A 103 12.61 5.20 1.68
CA THR A 103 12.43 6.30 2.63
C THR A 103 13.03 6.02 4.01
N ALA A 104 13.87 5.00 4.17
CA ALA A 104 14.48 4.66 5.47
C ALA A 104 15.35 5.79 6.07
N GLY A 105 15.91 6.65 5.23
CA GLY A 105 16.75 7.80 5.66
C GLY A 105 16.02 9.14 5.73
N SER A 106 14.76 9.23 5.30
CA SER A 106 14.02 10.49 5.25
C SER A 106 12.58 10.27 5.69
N ARG A 107 12.07 11.09 6.61
CA ARG A 107 10.64 11.14 6.91
C ARG A 107 10.01 12.17 5.98
N PRO A 108 9.29 11.75 4.93
CA PRO A 108 8.69 12.69 4.00
C PRO A 108 7.70 13.56 4.78
N HIS A 109 7.86 14.89 4.76
CA HIS A 109 6.94 15.83 5.39
C HIS A 109 5.70 16.07 4.50
N VAL A 110 5.05 14.97 4.12
CA VAL A 110 3.90 14.96 3.20
C VAL A 110 2.78 14.15 3.83
N ARG A 111 1.54 14.59 3.59
CA ARG A 111 0.36 13.81 4.00
C ARG A 111 0.30 12.54 3.14
N PRO A 112 0.41 11.34 3.72
CA PRO A 112 0.51 10.10 2.94
C PRO A 112 -0.62 9.92 1.92
N GLU A 113 -1.83 10.39 2.21
CA GLU A 113 -3.01 10.26 1.37
C GLU A 113 -2.92 11.06 0.06
N GLN A 114 -2.09 12.11 0.05
CA GLN A 114 -1.90 13.02 -1.09
C GLN A 114 -0.67 12.65 -1.92
N VAL A 115 0.09 11.64 -1.50
CA VAL A 115 1.30 11.22 -2.22
C VAL A 115 0.90 10.60 -3.57
N THR A 116 1.63 11.01 -4.60
CA THR A 116 1.72 10.33 -5.89
C THR A 116 3.17 9.89 -6.12
N LEU A 117 3.39 8.92 -7.00
CA LEU A 117 4.73 8.51 -7.41
C LEU A 117 5.55 9.71 -7.91
N GLU A 118 4.96 10.55 -8.75
CA GLU A 118 5.62 11.74 -9.28
C GLU A 118 6.03 12.72 -8.17
N SER A 119 5.15 12.96 -7.19
CA SER A 119 5.47 13.84 -6.06
C SER A 119 6.61 13.27 -5.20
N LEU A 120 6.62 11.96 -5.00
CA LEU A 120 7.65 11.26 -4.26
C LEU A 120 9.00 11.35 -4.98
N LEU A 121 9.02 11.12 -6.30
CA LEU A 121 10.21 11.25 -7.13
C LEU A 121 10.78 12.67 -7.08
N LYS A 122 9.92 13.69 -7.20
CA LYS A 122 10.34 15.10 -7.07
C LYS A 122 10.97 15.38 -5.72
N ALA A 123 10.38 14.88 -4.64
CA ALA A 123 10.92 15.02 -3.29
C ALA A 123 12.28 14.31 -3.13
N MET A 124 12.44 13.11 -3.72
CA MET A 124 13.71 12.37 -3.66
C MET A 124 14.84 13.04 -4.46
N VAL A 125 14.53 13.63 -5.61
CA VAL A 125 15.51 14.35 -6.43
C VAL A 125 15.90 15.69 -5.79
N GLY A 126 14.93 16.41 -5.23
CA GLY A 126 15.14 17.72 -4.60
C GLY A 126 15.72 17.68 -3.18
N ALA A 127 15.84 16.50 -2.57
CA ALA A 127 16.46 16.31 -1.25
C ALA A 127 18.00 16.15 -1.30
N ARG A 128 18.64 16.54 -2.42
CA ARG A 128 20.10 16.56 -2.60
C ARG A 128 20.68 17.93 -2.29
#